data_AF-A0AAW5HGQ6-F1
#
_entry.id   AF-A0AAW5HGQ6-F1
#
_cell.length_a   1.000
_cell.length_b   1.000
_cell.length_c   1.000
_cell.angle_alpha   90.00
_cell.angle_beta   90.00
_cell.angle_gamma   90.00
#
_symmetry.space_group_name_H-M   'P 1'
#
loop_
_entity.id
_entity.type
_entity.pdbx_description
1 polymer ?
#
loop_
_entity_poly.entity_id
_entity_poly.type
_entity_poly.pdbx_seq_one_letter_code
_entity_poly.pdbx_strand_id
1 'polypeptide(L)'
;MTTFWSTYISVLTIGSLIGLTWLLLATRKGQSNNTTDETMGHSFDGIEEYDNPLPKWWFWLFVGTLVFSVGYLILYPGLGNWKGILPGYENGWTGANEWQKEMDKADARFGPIFAKYAAMPVEEVAKDPQALKMGSRLFASNCSVCHGSDAKGAFGFPNLTDSDWRWGGDPETIKTTIMGGRHGVMPAWAEVIGDQGVADVAAFVV
;
A
#
# COMPACT_ATOMS: atom_id res chain seq x y z
N MET A 1 13.14 21.38 4.87
CA MET A 1 14.38 21.11 5.64
C MET A 1 15.20 22.39 5.72
N THR A 2 16.03 22.60 6.76
CA THR A 2 16.88 23.81 6.82
C THR A 2 17.90 23.81 5.67
N THR A 3 18.37 24.99 5.27
CA THR A 3 19.35 25.14 4.18
C THR A 3 20.62 24.34 4.47
N PHE A 4 21.09 24.33 5.72
CA PHE A 4 22.25 23.55 6.14
C PHE A 4 22.10 22.06 5.79
N TRP A 5 21.01 21.43 6.23
CA TRP A 5 20.78 20.00 6.00
C TRP A 5 20.53 19.68 4.52
N SER A 6 19.87 20.60 3.80
CA SER A 6 19.69 20.48 2.35
C SER A 6 21.04 20.46 1.61
N THR A 7 21.93 21.41 1.94
CA THR A 7 23.26 21.48 1.34
C THR A 7 24.10 20.27 1.73
N TYR A 8 24.07 19.86 2.99
CA TYR A 8 24.78 18.68 3.48
C TYR A 8 24.42 17.42 2.68
N ILE A 9 23.14 17.12 2.52
CA ILE A 9 22.68 15.96 1.73
C ILE A 9 23.12 16.09 0.27
N SER A 10 22.90 17.27 -0.34
CA SER A 10 23.23 17.48 -1.75
C SER A 10 24.72 17.30 -2.02
N VAL A 11 25.59 17.84 -1.17
CA VAL A 11 27.05 17.72 -1.29
C VAL A 11 27.50 16.27 -1.14
N LEU A 12 26.97 15.54 -0.14
CA LEU A 12 27.35 14.14 0.03
C LEU A 12 26.88 13.27 -1.14
N THR A 13 25.63 13.41 -1.58
CA THR A 13 25.11 12.61 -2.70
C THR A 13 25.88 12.89 -4.00
N ILE A 14 26.12 14.16 -4.34
CA ILE A 14 26.87 14.53 -5.54
C ILE A 14 28.33 14.09 -5.41
N GLY A 15 28.94 14.29 -4.24
CA GLY A 15 30.31 13.86 -3.95
C GLY A 15 30.48 12.35 -4.09
N SER A 16 29.52 11.55 -3.60
CA SER A 16 29.52 10.09 -3.77
C SER A 16 29.37 9.68 -5.24
N LEU A 17 28.50 10.33 -6.02
CA LEU A 17 28.36 10.04 -7.46
C LEU A 17 29.64 10.37 -8.24
N ILE A 18 30.29 11.50 -7.92
CA ILE A 18 31.58 11.87 -8.50
C ILE A 18 32.65 10.85 -8.07
N GLY A 19 32.68 10.47 -6.79
CA GLY A 19 33.61 9.48 -6.26
C GLY A 19 33.47 8.11 -6.92
N LEU A 20 32.23 7.63 -7.13
CA LEU A 20 31.96 6.38 -7.85
C LEU A 20 32.37 6.46 -9.31
N THR A 21 32.09 7.58 -9.98
CA THR A 21 32.51 7.81 -11.36
C THR A 21 34.03 7.81 -11.48
N TRP A 22 34.72 8.49 -10.56
CA TRP A 22 36.18 8.51 -10.49
C TRP A 22 36.73 7.11 -10.24
N LEU A 23 36.20 6.38 -9.26
CA LEU A 23 36.64 5.02 -8.92
C LEU A 23 36.51 4.08 -10.12
N LEU A 24 35.37 4.12 -10.82
CA LEU A 24 35.13 3.29 -12.01
C LEU A 24 36.13 3.59 -13.14
N LEU A 25 36.49 4.85 -13.34
CA LEU A 25 37.47 5.24 -14.37
C LEU A 25 38.92 4.95 -13.93
N ALA A 26 39.22 5.11 -12.64
CA ALA A 26 40.54 4.85 -12.08
C ALA A 26 40.88 3.35 -12.14
N THR A 27 39.96 2.47 -11.77
CA THR A 27 40.14 1.01 -11.85
C THR A 27 40.27 0.54 -13.29
N ARG A 28 39.66 1.25 -14.25
CA ARG A 28 39.76 0.92 -15.68
C ARG A 28 41.10 1.31 -16.31
N LYS A 29 41.81 2.30 -15.77
CA LYS A 29 43.05 2.84 -16.38
C LYS A 29 44.19 1.81 -16.45
N GLY A 30 44.23 0.85 -15.53
CA GLY A 30 45.27 -0.17 -15.44
C GLY A 30 44.93 -1.50 -16.10
N GLN A 31 43.80 -1.61 -16.80
CA GLN A 31 43.29 -2.90 -17.29
C GLN A 31 43.97 -3.37 -18.57
N SER A 32 44.13 -4.68 -18.69
CA SER A 32 44.52 -5.36 -19.93
C SER A 32 43.44 -5.20 -21.01
N ASN A 33 43.82 -5.22 -22.29
CA ASN A 33 42.87 -4.99 -23.39
C ASN A 33 41.98 -6.21 -23.69
N ASN A 34 42.43 -7.40 -23.30
CA ASN A 34 41.81 -8.69 -23.57
C ASN A 34 41.80 -9.54 -22.30
N THR A 35 40.95 -10.56 -22.28
CA THR A 35 40.98 -11.58 -21.22
C THR A 35 42.35 -12.26 -21.21
N THR A 36 42.96 -12.34 -20.04
CA THR A 36 44.24 -12.99 -19.79
C THR A 36 44.05 -14.12 -18.76
N ASP A 37 44.91 -15.13 -18.85
CA ASP A 37 45.04 -16.19 -17.83
C ASP A 37 46.15 -15.84 -16.80
N GLU A 38 46.61 -14.58 -16.80
CA GLU A 38 47.67 -14.11 -15.89
C GLU A 38 47.12 -13.92 -14.46
N THR A 39 47.84 -14.45 -13.48
CA THR A 39 47.51 -14.30 -12.05
C THR A 39 48.40 -13.28 -11.35
N MET A 40 47.91 -12.71 -10.24
CA MET A 40 48.56 -11.61 -9.49
C MET A 40 49.81 -12.03 -8.69
N GLY A 41 50.28 -13.28 -8.80
CA GLY A 41 51.52 -13.76 -8.18
C GLY A 41 51.45 -14.08 -6.68
N HIS A 42 50.27 -14.01 -6.07
CA HIS A 42 50.02 -14.39 -4.68
C HIS A 42 48.87 -15.41 -4.61
N SER A 43 49.03 -16.42 -3.75
CA SER A 43 48.02 -17.43 -3.47
C SER A 43 47.53 -17.32 -2.03
N PHE A 44 46.22 -17.33 -1.87
CA PHE A 44 45.56 -17.35 -0.56
C PHE A 44 44.71 -18.62 -0.48
N ASP A 45 45.12 -19.56 0.39
CA ASP A 45 44.40 -20.83 0.59
C ASP A 45 44.18 -21.64 -0.70
N GLY A 46 45.18 -21.63 -1.60
CA GLY A 46 45.10 -22.31 -2.89
C GLY A 46 44.27 -21.59 -3.95
N ILE A 47 43.75 -20.38 -3.67
CA ILE A 47 43.06 -19.51 -4.63
C ILE A 47 44.03 -18.44 -5.12
N GLU A 48 44.03 -18.21 -6.44
CA GLU A 48 44.76 -17.12 -7.10
C GLU A 48 43.78 -16.22 -7.87
N GLU A 49 44.12 -14.94 -7.98
CA GLU A 49 43.28 -13.93 -8.64
C GLU A 49 43.82 -13.60 -10.04
N TYR A 50 42.94 -13.60 -11.03
CA TYR A 50 43.27 -13.17 -12.40
C TYR A 50 43.24 -11.65 -12.54
N ASP A 51 44.21 -11.09 -13.27
CA ASP A 51 44.25 -9.65 -13.63
C ASP A 51 43.45 -9.37 -14.92
N ASN A 52 42.15 -9.68 -14.86
CA ASN A 52 41.26 -9.55 -16.00
C ASN A 52 40.59 -8.17 -16.09
N PRO A 53 40.32 -7.65 -17.31
CA PRO A 53 39.61 -6.40 -17.45
C PRO A 53 38.14 -6.55 -17.06
N LEU A 54 37.53 -5.45 -16.62
CA LEU A 54 36.09 -5.44 -16.37
C LEU A 54 35.32 -5.78 -17.65
N PRO A 55 34.32 -6.67 -17.59
CA PRO A 55 33.48 -6.96 -18.75
C PRO A 55 32.85 -5.68 -19.29
N LYS A 56 33.00 -5.42 -20.61
CA LYS A 56 32.52 -4.18 -21.24
C LYS A 56 31.03 -3.92 -20.99
N TRP A 57 30.21 -4.98 -21.02
CA TRP A 57 28.77 -4.87 -20.76
C TRP A 57 28.49 -4.43 -19.32
N TRP A 58 29.24 -4.94 -18.34
CA TRP A 58 29.11 -4.58 -16.93
C TRP A 58 29.51 -3.12 -16.70
N PHE A 59 30.61 -2.69 -17.33
CA PHE A 59 31.05 -1.29 -17.25
C PHE A 59 29.97 -0.34 -17.79
N TRP A 60 29.41 -0.63 -18.98
CA TRP A 60 28.38 0.21 -19.57
C TRP A 60 27.06 0.16 -18.79
N LEU A 61 26.71 -0.97 -18.18
CA LEU A 61 25.58 -1.07 -17.26
C LEU A 61 25.79 -0.14 -16.05
N PHE A 62 26.97 -0.18 -15.42
CA PHE A 62 27.31 0.68 -14.29
C PHE A 62 27.27 2.17 -14.67
N VAL A 63 27.81 2.54 -15.84
CA VAL A 63 27.69 3.91 -16.36
C VAL A 63 26.23 4.28 -16.57
N GLY A 64 25.43 3.37 -17.12
CA GLY A 64 23.99 3.56 -17.31
C GLY A 64 23.25 3.86 -16.01
N THR A 65 23.55 3.15 -14.91
CA THR A 65 22.92 3.40 -13.61
C THR A 65 23.35 4.74 -13.00
N LEU A 66 24.60 5.17 -13.19
CA LEU A 66 25.06 6.50 -12.78
C LEU A 66 24.31 7.61 -13.54
N VAL A 67 24.21 7.48 -14.87
CA VAL A 67 23.47 8.43 -15.72
C VAL A 67 22.00 8.46 -15.33
N PHE A 68 21.38 7.30 -15.12
CA PHE A 68 20.01 7.20 -14.63
C PHE A 68 19.84 7.89 -13.27
N SER A 69 20.76 7.66 -12.33
CA SER A 69 20.70 8.27 -10.99
C SER A 69 20.75 9.79 -11.06
N VAL A 70 21.64 10.36 -11.88
CA VAL A 70 21.71 11.81 -12.11
C VAL A 70 20.41 12.33 -12.73
N GLY A 71 19.91 11.67 -13.79
CA GLY A 71 18.64 12.03 -14.41
C GLY A 71 17.46 11.97 -13.43
N TYR A 72 17.41 10.93 -12.59
CA TYR A 72 16.38 10.76 -11.58
C TYR A 72 16.41 11.87 -10.52
N LEU A 73 17.60 12.23 -10.01
CA LEU A 73 17.75 13.32 -9.04
C LEU A 73 17.47 14.71 -9.62
N ILE A 74 17.59 14.89 -10.93
CA ILE A 74 17.12 16.09 -11.61
C ILE A 74 15.58 16.12 -11.65
N LEU A 75 14.96 15.00 -12.04
CA LEU A 75 13.50 14.92 -12.22
C LEU A 75 12.73 14.91 -10.89
N TYR A 76 13.21 14.22 -9.88
CA TYR A 76 12.53 13.96 -8.61
C TYR A 76 13.19 14.68 -7.43
N PRO A 77 12.46 14.92 -6.32
CA PRO A 77 13.07 15.36 -5.08
C PRO A 77 14.01 14.29 -4.53
N GLY A 78 15.17 14.70 -4.02
CA GLY A 78 16.18 13.80 -3.46
C GLY A 78 17.45 14.54 -3.02
N LEU A 79 17.83 15.60 -3.74
CA LEU A 79 18.94 16.48 -3.36
C LEU A 79 18.48 17.56 -2.37
N GLY A 80 18.38 17.21 -1.10
CA GLY A 80 17.98 18.15 -0.05
C GLY A 80 16.58 18.74 -0.29
N ASN A 81 16.47 20.07 -0.41
CA ASN A 81 15.22 20.79 -0.72
C ASN A 81 14.94 20.90 -2.23
N TRP A 82 15.76 20.32 -3.11
CA TRP A 82 15.45 20.25 -4.54
C TRP A 82 14.13 19.51 -4.75
N LYS A 83 13.20 20.14 -5.47
CA LYS A 83 11.83 19.61 -5.66
C LYS A 83 11.68 18.73 -6.90
N GLY A 84 12.71 18.64 -7.74
CA GLY A 84 12.60 18.01 -9.04
C GLY A 84 11.96 18.92 -10.09
N ILE A 85 12.19 18.58 -11.37
CA ILE A 85 11.61 19.27 -12.53
C ILE A 85 10.71 18.36 -13.38
N LEU A 86 10.20 17.26 -12.79
CA LEU A 86 9.29 16.36 -13.49
C LEU A 86 8.06 17.13 -14.01
N PRO A 87 7.76 17.08 -15.32
CA PRO A 87 6.62 17.80 -15.89
C PRO A 87 5.30 17.21 -15.39
N GLY A 88 4.27 18.06 -15.31
CA GLY A 88 2.93 17.66 -14.86
C GLY A 88 2.66 17.79 -13.36
N TYR A 89 3.55 18.46 -12.62
CA TYR A 89 3.36 18.89 -11.23
C TYR A 89 3.82 20.34 -11.08
N GLU A 90 2.94 21.24 -10.66
CA GLU A 90 3.23 22.69 -10.59
C GLU A 90 4.31 23.03 -9.55
N ASN A 91 4.37 22.28 -8.45
CA ASN A 91 5.28 22.52 -7.34
C ASN A 91 6.30 21.38 -7.12
N GLY A 92 6.63 20.67 -8.21
CA GLY A 92 7.45 19.46 -8.16
C GLY A 92 6.66 18.23 -7.71
N TRP A 93 7.21 17.06 -8.01
CA TRP A 93 6.61 15.79 -7.62
C TRP A 93 6.78 15.57 -6.11
N THR A 94 5.72 15.10 -5.46
CA THR A 94 5.78 14.52 -4.11
C THR A 94 4.80 13.36 -4.04
N GLY A 95 5.00 12.42 -3.12
CA GLY A 95 4.04 11.33 -2.92
C GLY A 95 2.63 11.82 -2.59
N ALA A 96 2.50 12.93 -1.85
CA ALA A 96 1.21 13.54 -1.54
C ALA A 96 0.52 14.15 -2.78
N ASN A 97 1.28 14.85 -3.63
CA ASN A 97 0.73 15.43 -4.86
C ASN A 97 0.30 14.35 -5.86
N GLU A 98 1.06 13.25 -5.94
CA GLU A 98 0.68 12.13 -6.81
C GLU A 98 -0.57 11.42 -6.31
N TRP A 99 -0.65 11.16 -5.01
CA TRP A 99 -1.86 10.62 -4.39
C TRP A 99 -3.08 11.52 -4.62
N GLN A 100 -2.95 12.84 -4.42
CA GLN A 100 -4.05 13.78 -4.64
C GLN A 100 -4.51 13.75 -6.11
N LYS A 101 -3.57 13.76 -7.06
CA LYS A 101 -3.87 13.67 -8.50
C LYS A 101 -4.60 12.36 -8.85
N GLU A 102 -4.23 11.25 -8.21
CA GLU A 102 -4.91 9.97 -8.37
C GLU A 102 -6.33 10.01 -7.78
N MET A 103 -6.51 10.58 -6.58
CA MET A 103 -7.83 10.76 -5.96
C MET A 103 -8.73 11.67 -6.80
N ASP A 104 -8.24 12.82 -7.27
CA ASP A 104 -9.01 13.74 -8.11
C ASP A 104 -9.49 13.05 -9.40
N LYS A 105 -8.62 12.23 -10.01
CA LYS A 105 -8.98 11.43 -11.19
C LYS A 105 -10.01 10.35 -10.86
N ALA A 106 -9.88 9.71 -9.70
CA ALA A 106 -10.83 8.72 -9.22
C ALA A 106 -12.20 9.36 -8.93
N ASP A 107 -12.23 10.51 -8.27
CA ASP A 107 -13.43 11.27 -7.94
C ASP A 107 -14.13 11.79 -9.20
N ALA A 108 -13.38 12.32 -10.17
CA ALA A 108 -13.95 12.73 -11.45
C ALA A 108 -14.60 11.55 -12.21
N ARG A 109 -14.04 10.35 -12.08
CA ARG A 109 -14.52 9.14 -12.78
C ARG A 109 -15.67 8.45 -12.05
N PHE A 110 -15.57 8.30 -10.72
CA PHE A 110 -16.45 7.48 -9.90
C PHE A 110 -17.44 8.32 -9.08
N GLY A 111 -17.12 9.58 -8.80
CA GLY A 111 -17.98 10.51 -8.08
C GLY A 111 -19.40 10.61 -8.65
N PRO A 112 -19.61 10.73 -9.98
CA PRO A 112 -20.95 10.73 -10.56
C PRO A 112 -21.74 9.44 -10.31
N ILE A 113 -21.05 8.29 -10.25
CA ILE A 113 -21.68 7.00 -9.98
C ILE A 113 -22.14 6.94 -8.51
N PHE A 114 -21.29 7.36 -7.58
CA PHE A 114 -21.65 7.45 -6.17
C PHE A 114 -22.75 8.48 -5.93
N ALA A 115 -22.69 9.65 -6.56
CA ALA A 115 -23.70 10.70 -6.46
C ALA A 115 -25.08 10.22 -6.96
N LYS A 116 -25.10 9.47 -8.08
CA LYS A 116 -26.32 8.84 -8.60
C LYS A 116 -26.99 7.96 -7.52
N TYR A 117 -26.24 7.02 -6.94
CA TYR A 117 -26.81 6.10 -5.95
C TYR A 117 -27.10 6.77 -4.60
N ALA A 118 -26.32 7.78 -4.20
CA ALA A 118 -26.55 8.54 -2.98
C ALA A 118 -27.86 9.34 -3.00
N ALA A 119 -28.33 9.74 -4.19
CA ALA A 119 -29.60 10.45 -4.36
C ALA A 119 -30.83 9.52 -4.39
N MET A 120 -30.63 8.19 -4.44
CA MET A 120 -31.71 7.20 -4.50
C MET A 120 -32.05 6.67 -3.10
N PRO A 121 -33.34 6.34 -2.83
CA PRO A 121 -33.70 5.55 -1.66
C PRO A 121 -32.99 4.19 -1.65
N VAL A 122 -32.64 3.66 -0.48
CA VAL A 122 -31.87 2.41 -0.34
C VAL A 122 -32.62 1.23 -0.99
N GLU A 123 -33.94 1.23 -0.91
CA GLU A 123 -34.84 0.27 -1.54
C GLU A 123 -34.66 0.21 -3.06
N GLU A 124 -34.47 1.37 -3.70
CA GLU A 124 -34.29 1.48 -5.15
C GLU A 124 -32.85 1.14 -5.55
N VAL A 125 -31.87 1.49 -4.72
CA VAL A 125 -30.47 1.05 -4.91
C VAL A 125 -30.37 -0.47 -4.86
N ALA A 126 -31.09 -1.12 -3.93
CA ALA A 126 -31.10 -2.57 -3.79
C ALA A 126 -31.71 -3.31 -5.00
N LYS A 127 -32.51 -2.63 -5.82
CA LYS A 127 -33.10 -3.20 -7.05
C LYS A 127 -32.19 -3.09 -8.27
N ASP A 128 -31.17 -2.22 -8.26
CA ASP A 128 -30.23 -2.04 -9.37
C ASP A 128 -29.14 -3.14 -9.35
N PRO A 129 -29.07 -4.03 -10.36
CA PRO A 129 -28.05 -5.08 -10.40
C PRO A 129 -26.61 -4.56 -10.43
N GLN A 130 -26.37 -3.35 -10.98
CA GLN A 130 -25.05 -2.74 -10.96
C GLN A 130 -24.66 -2.27 -9.56
N ALA A 131 -25.62 -1.68 -8.83
CA ALA A 131 -25.42 -1.29 -7.44
C ALA A 131 -25.18 -2.52 -6.54
N LEU A 132 -25.96 -3.60 -6.72
CA LEU A 132 -25.74 -4.85 -5.99
C LEU A 132 -24.35 -5.43 -6.24
N LYS A 133 -23.88 -5.44 -7.50
CA LYS A 133 -22.52 -5.91 -7.82
C LYS A 133 -21.43 -5.01 -7.27
N MET A 134 -21.69 -3.71 -7.09
CA MET A 134 -20.76 -2.80 -6.42
C MET A 134 -20.76 -3.06 -4.91
N GLY A 135 -21.94 -3.15 -4.30
CA GLY A 135 -22.13 -3.46 -2.89
C GLY A 135 -21.52 -4.80 -2.49
N SER A 136 -21.64 -5.83 -3.34
CA SER A 136 -21.04 -7.15 -3.06
C SER A 136 -19.51 -7.10 -3.00
N ARG A 137 -18.86 -6.23 -3.79
CA ARG A 137 -17.40 -6.01 -3.72
C ARG A 137 -17.03 -5.28 -2.43
N LEU A 138 -17.79 -4.26 -2.06
CA LEU A 138 -17.60 -3.55 -0.79
C LEU A 138 -17.79 -4.48 0.40
N PHE A 139 -18.78 -5.37 0.35
CA PHE A 139 -19.03 -6.39 1.36
C PHE A 139 -17.85 -7.35 1.50
N ALA A 140 -17.32 -7.86 0.39
CA ALA A 140 -16.16 -8.75 0.39
C ALA A 140 -14.88 -8.10 0.93
N SER A 141 -14.71 -6.79 0.79
CA SER A 141 -13.54 -6.09 1.33
C SER A 141 -13.70 -5.70 2.80
N ASN A 142 -14.90 -5.35 3.23
CA ASN A 142 -15.11 -4.66 4.51
C ASN A 142 -15.94 -5.45 5.54
N CYS A 143 -16.72 -6.44 5.11
CA CYS A 143 -17.74 -7.08 5.96
C CYS A 143 -17.58 -8.60 6.06
N SER A 144 -17.04 -9.26 5.03
CA SER A 144 -17.00 -10.72 4.94
C SER A 144 -16.09 -11.39 5.96
N VAL A 145 -15.13 -10.66 6.55
CA VAL A 145 -14.26 -11.20 7.60
C VAL A 145 -15.07 -11.62 8.84
N CYS A 146 -16.15 -10.90 9.14
CA CYS A 146 -17.02 -11.20 10.28
C CYS A 146 -18.30 -11.92 9.85
N HIS A 147 -18.93 -11.48 8.76
CA HIS A 147 -20.21 -12.02 8.30
C HIS A 147 -20.08 -13.18 7.31
N GLY A 148 -18.87 -13.68 7.05
CA GLY A 148 -18.62 -14.75 6.09
C GLY A 148 -18.63 -14.27 4.64
N SER A 149 -18.03 -15.05 3.75
CA SER A 149 -17.96 -14.73 2.30
C SER A 149 -19.32 -14.81 1.60
N ASP A 150 -20.25 -15.60 2.14
CA ASP A 150 -21.63 -15.74 1.67
C ASP A 150 -22.64 -14.94 2.51
N ALA A 151 -22.15 -14.05 3.39
CA ALA A 151 -22.93 -13.23 4.30
C ALA A 151 -23.77 -13.99 5.34
N LYS A 152 -23.51 -15.30 5.56
CA LYS A 152 -24.27 -16.13 6.50
C LYS A 152 -23.80 -16.11 7.94
N GLY A 153 -22.78 -15.32 8.25
CA GLY A 153 -22.26 -15.17 9.60
C GLY A 153 -21.47 -16.38 10.09
N ALA A 154 -21.25 -16.40 11.39
CA ALA A 154 -20.54 -17.44 12.13
C ALA A 154 -20.98 -17.37 13.60
N PHE A 155 -20.44 -18.23 14.47
CA PHE A 155 -20.69 -18.09 15.91
C PHE A 155 -20.30 -16.67 16.39
N GLY A 156 -21.25 -15.96 16.99
CA GLY A 156 -21.09 -14.58 17.44
C GLY A 156 -21.36 -13.49 16.38
N PHE A 157 -21.56 -13.85 15.10
CA PHE A 157 -21.78 -12.91 14.01
C PHE A 157 -23.08 -13.22 13.25
N PRO A 158 -24.00 -12.26 13.09
CA PRO A 158 -25.29 -12.49 12.44
C PRO A 158 -25.18 -12.97 10.99
N ASN A 159 -26.13 -13.83 10.59
CA ASN A 159 -26.48 -14.08 9.20
C ASN A 159 -27.23 -12.86 8.65
N LEU A 160 -26.79 -12.34 7.50
CA LEU A 160 -27.38 -11.16 6.86
C LEU A 160 -28.24 -11.52 5.64
N THR A 161 -28.44 -12.82 5.39
CA THR A 161 -29.21 -13.35 4.24
C THR A 161 -30.56 -13.93 4.62
N ASP A 162 -30.82 -14.15 5.91
CA ASP A 162 -32.10 -14.63 6.39
C ASP A 162 -33.07 -13.46 6.71
N SER A 163 -34.23 -13.81 7.24
CA SER A 163 -35.27 -12.85 7.63
C SER A 163 -35.17 -12.41 9.09
N ASP A 164 -34.16 -12.83 9.85
CA ASP A 164 -34.09 -12.65 11.29
C ASP A 164 -33.18 -11.47 11.69
N TRP A 165 -33.81 -10.31 11.87
CA TRP A 165 -33.09 -9.06 12.15
C TRP A 165 -33.16 -8.66 13.63
N ARG A 166 -32.00 -8.69 14.31
CA ARG A 166 -31.89 -8.33 15.74
C ARG A 166 -32.27 -6.88 16.06
N TRP A 167 -31.96 -5.96 15.14
CA TRP A 167 -32.15 -4.52 15.35
C TRP A 167 -33.25 -3.92 14.46
N GLY A 168 -33.88 -4.74 13.60
CA GLY A 168 -34.80 -4.32 12.53
C GLY A 168 -34.17 -4.49 11.13
N GLY A 169 -34.98 -4.96 10.18
CA GLY A 169 -34.56 -5.30 8.80
C GLY A 169 -35.02 -4.30 7.75
N ASP A 170 -35.63 -3.18 8.15
CA ASP A 170 -35.94 -2.11 7.21
C ASP A 170 -34.66 -1.38 6.76
N PRO A 171 -34.63 -0.80 5.55
CA PRO A 171 -33.40 -0.26 4.97
C PRO A 171 -32.76 0.87 5.78
N GLU A 172 -33.55 1.74 6.42
CA GLU A 172 -33.02 2.83 7.24
C GLU A 172 -32.41 2.30 8.55
N THR A 173 -32.99 1.28 9.17
CA THR A 173 -32.40 0.60 10.33
C THR A 173 -31.10 -0.13 10.00
N ILE A 174 -31.03 -0.79 8.83
CA ILE A 174 -29.80 -1.43 8.34
C ILE A 174 -28.71 -0.38 8.10
N LYS A 175 -29.05 0.72 7.40
CA LYS A 175 -28.13 1.83 7.15
C LYS A 175 -27.64 2.45 8.46
N THR A 176 -28.52 2.64 9.44
CA THR A 176 -28.17 3.14 10.78
C THR A 176 -27.19 2.19 11.47
N THR A 177 -27.40 0.87 11.34
CA THR A 177 -26.51 -0.15 11.90
C THR A 177 -25.12 -0.11 11.27
N ILE A 178 -25.02 0.09 9.95
CA ILE A 178 -23.73 0.16 9.23
C ILE A 178 -23.00 1.47 9.56
N MET A 179 -23.70 2.60 9.57
CA MET A 179 -23.09 3.93 9.73
C MET A 179 -22.76 4.26 11.19
N GLY A 180 -23.62 3.85 12.13
CA GLY A 180 -23.49 4.15 13.56
C GLY A 180 -22.95 3.00 14.41
N GLY A 181 -22.85 1.80 13.84
CA GLY A 181 -22.55 0.59 14.60
C GLY A 181 -23.69 0.18 15.54
N ARG A 182 -23.55 -0.98 16.18
CA ARG A 182 -24.47 -1.49 17.21
C ARG A 182 -23.69 -2.19 18.32
N HIS A 183 -24.17 -2.05 19.55
CA HIS A 183 -23.67 -2.78 20.70
C HIS A 183 -24.83 -3.48 21.40
N GLY A 184 -24.82 -4.82 21.38
CA GLY A 184 -25.76 -5.63 22.15
C GLY A 184 -25.25 -5.79 23.58
N VAL A 185 -26.12 -5.60 24.57
CA VAL A 185 -25.80 -5.83 25.98
C VAL A 185 -26.77 -6.85 26.54
N MET A 186 -26.27 -8.04 26.87
CA MET A 186 -26.98 -9.04 27.66
C MET A 186 -26.40 -9.01 29.08
N PRO A 187 -27.15 -8.50 30.08
CA PRO A 187 -26.67 -8.46 31.46
C PRO A 187 -26.35 -9.87 31.98
N ALA A 188 -25.36 -9.96 32.87
CA ALA A 188 -25.06 -11.21 33.58
C ALA A 188 -26.12 -11.43 34.66
N TRP A 189 -26.81 -12.57 34.59
CA TRP A 189 -27.91 -12.90 35.52
C TRP A 189 -27.51 -13.81 36.68
N ALA A 190 -26.30 -14.39 36.67
CA ALA A 190 -25.87 -15.39 37.65
C ALA A 190 -26.06 -14.94 39.11
N GLU A 191 -25.59 -13.74 39.47
CA GLU A 191 -25.75 -13.18 40.82
C GLU A 191 -27.19 -12.80 41.19
N VAL A 192 -28.07 -12.64 40.18
CA VAL A 192 -29.45 -12.18 40.38
C VAL A 192 -30.40 -13.36 40.61
N ILE A 193 -30.25 -14.43 39.83
CA ILE A 193 -31.16 -15.57 39.84
C ILE A 193 -30.52 -16.87 40.35
N GLY A 194 -29.21 -16.85 40.65
CA GLY A 194 -28.43 -18.02 41.06
C GLY A 194 -28.26 -19.07 39.97
N ASP A 195 -27.37 -20.03 40.19
CA ASP A 195 -27.06 -21.07 39.21
C ASP A 195 -28.29 -21.90 38.81
N GLN A 196 -29.15 -22.23 39.77
CA GLN A 196 -30.39 -22.96 39.50
C GLN A 196 -31.34 -22.13 38.62
N GLY A 197 -31.51 -20.84 38.91
CA GLY A 197 -32.37 -19.97 38.10
C GLY A 197 -31.84 -19.81 36.68
N VAL A 198 -30.51 -19.75 36.50
CA VAL A 198 -29.90 -19.75 35.16
C VAL A 198 -30.22 -21.04 34.42
N ALA A 199 -30.09 -22.21 35.06
CA ALA A 199 -30.42 -23.50 34.45
C ALA A 199 -31.90 -23.60 34.08
N ASP A 200 -32.80 -23.17 34.95
CA ASP A 200 -34.24 -23.24 34.73
C ASP A 200 -34.68 -22.32 33.57
N VAL A 201 -34.18 -21.09 33.52
CA VAL A 201 -34.50 -20.14 32.43
C VAL A 201 -33.87 -20.60 31.11
N ALA A 202 -32.66 -21.16 31.14
CA ALA A 202 -32.05 -21.74 29.94
C ALA A 202 -32.87 -22.92 29.41
N ALA A 203 -33.32 -23.82 30.29
CA ALA A 203 -34.17 -24.96 29.92
C ALA A 203 -35.55 -24.55 29.41
N PHE A 204 -36.06 -23.39 29.82
CA PHE A 204 -37.34 -22.86 29.33
C PHE A 204 -37.24 -22.22 27.94
N VAL A 205 -36.11 -21.58 27.62
CA VAL A 205 -35.90 -20.85 26.35
C VAL A 205 -35.49 -21.77 25.20
N VAL A 206 -34.84 -22.90 25.51
CA VAL A 206 -34.46 -23.95 24.55
C VAL A 206 -35.67 -24.81 24.21
#